data_AF-A0A7C1WU74-F1
#
_entry.id   AF-A0A7C1WU74-F1
#
_cell.length_a   1.000
_cell.length_b   1.000
_cell.length_c   1.000
_cell.angle_alpha   90.00
_cell.angle_beta   90.00
_cell.angle_gamma   90.00
#
_symmetry.space_group_name_H-M   'P 1'
#
loop_
_entity.id
_entity.type
_entity.pdbx_description
1 polymer ?
#
loop_
_entity_poly.entity_id
_entity_poly.type
_entity_poly.pdbx_seq_one_letter_code
_entity_poly.pdbx_strand_id
1 'polypeptide(L)'
;MIGAPLEPGTRVLLRMPDWLGDFVMAEPAVRALAAHVGPSNLSVAGSEHLLALLTGGSAEARRIPHAPGTRGTAADWRGHDVALLLTGSFRSAWTAVRAGIGRRVGWARDARALLLTDGFRPPLERGAVPLGLGRAGRRPRILPRPFPAAVSDLLGFVGVRVLDPHPRIEVEEGIEVELAARLEGLGLARTQPFLAANVGSRPGSAKGYPHGSFARAIERVRAETGLATVLVAGPGEEESVREVEARLGPGPAVIGAV
;
A
#
# COMPACT_ATOMS: atom_id res chain seq x y z
N MET A 1 -18.47 -19.49 8.76
CA MET A 1 -18.93 -18.64 9.88
C MET A 1 -18.67 -17.21 9.48
N ILE A 2 -19.60 -16.31 9.79
CA ILE A 2 -19.37 -14.86 9.77
C ILE A 2 -18.76 -14.54 11.14
N GLY A 3 -17.71 -13.72 11.21
CA GLY A 3 -17.16 -13.30 12.50
C GLY A 3 -18.20 -12.47 13.26
N ALA A 4 -18.08 -12.37 14.58
CA ALA A 4 -18.93 -11.43 15.31
C ALA A 4 -18.75 -10.02 14.71
N PRO A 5 -19.79 -9.19 14.57
CA PRO A 5 -19.60 -7.82 14.15
C PRO A 5 -18.61 -7.07 15.06
N LEU A 6 -17.96 -6.03 14.55
CA LEU A 6 -17.31 -5.03 15.40
C LEU A 6 -18.38 -4.10 15.95
N GLU A 7 -18.40 -3.91 17.25
CA GLU A 7 -19.30 -2.95 17.88
C GLU A 7 -18.70 -1.53 17.79
N PRO A 8 -19.53 -0.48 17.66
CA PRO A 8 -19.07 0.90 17.83
C PRO A 8 -18.33 1.08 19.16
N GLY A 9 -17.25 1.88 19.18
CA GLY A 9 -16.44 2.09 20.38
C GLY A 9 -15.36 1.03 20.65
N THR A 10 -15.35 -0.09 19.92
CA THR A 10 -14.30 -1.13 20.06
C THR A 10 -12.92 -0.55 19.73
N ARG A 11 -11.92 -0.77 20.60
CA ARG A 11 -10.54 -0.33 20.31
C ARG A 11 -9.88 -1.30 19.33
N VAL A 12 -9.76 -0.88 18.08
CA VAL A 12 -9.24 -1.68 16.98
C VAL A 12 -7.81 -1.28 16.66
N LEU A 13 -6.92 -2.27 16.64
CA LEU A 13 -5.62 -2.15 16.00
C LEU A 13 -5.71 -2.68 14.56
N LEU A 14 -5.52 -1.81 13.57
CA LEU A 14 -5.39 -2.18 12.17
C LEU A 14 -3.90 -2.29 11.79
N ARG A 15 -3.43 -3.49 11.47
CA ARG A 15 -2.07 -3.67 10.93
C ARG A 15 -2.09 -3.58 9.41
N MET A 16 -1.59 -2.47 8.88
CA MET A 16 -1.48 -2.18 7.44
C MET A 16 -0.41 -3.04 6.76
N PRO A 17 -0.41 -3.17 5.42
CA PRO A 17 0.73 -3.68 4.65
C PRO A 17 1.96 -2.75 4.74
N ASP A 18 3.16 -3.28 4.42
CA ASP A 18 4.40 -2.48 4.36
C ASP A 18 4.89 -2.23 2.92
N TRP A 19 4.05 -2.50 1.93
CA TRP A 19 4.31 -2.23 0.52
C TRP A 19 3.46 -1.04 0.10
N LEU A 20 4.05 -0.04 -0.57
CA LEU A 20 3.36 1.19 -0.95
C LEU A 20 2.02 0.93 -1.66
N GLY A 21 2.03 0.08 -2.70
CA GLY A 21 0.82 -0.25 -3.46
C GLY A 21 -0.27 -0.87 -2.59
N ASP A 22 0.06 -1.90 -1.80
CA ASP A 22 -0.91 -2.55 -0.91
C ASP A 22 -1.37 -1.59 0.21
N PHE A 23 -0.49 -0.73 0.71
CA PHE A 23 -0.82 0.26 1.73
C PHE A 23 -1.84 1.27 1.22
N VAL A 24 -1.59 1.86 0.05
CA VAL A 24 -2.53 2.79 -0.61
C VAL A 24 -3.85 2.08 -0.87
N MET A 25 -3.82 0.86 -1.41
CA MET A 25 -5.04 0.07 -1.68
C MET A 25 -5.79 -0.35 -0.41
N ALA A 26 -5.18 -0.28 0.77
CA ALA A 26 -5.81 -0.53 2.07
C ALA A 26 -6.38 0.73 2.72
N GLU A 27 -6.10 1.94 2.21
CA GLU A 27 -6.62 3.20 2.75
C GLU A 27 -8.16 3.21 2.94
N PRO A 28 -8.98 2.69 2.00
CA PRO A 28 -10.43 2.64 2.19
C PRO A 28 -10.87 1.86 3.42
N ALA A 29 -10.08 0.88 3.86
CA ALA A 29 -10.34 0.13 5.08
C ALA A 29 -10.11 0.98 6.34
N VAL A 30 -9.14 1.88 6.32
CA VAL A 30 -8.90 2.85 7.40
C VAL A 30 -10.13 3.75 7.55
N ARG A 31 -10.61 4.35 6.45
CA ARG A 31 -11.82 5.19 6.47
C ARG A 31 -13.05 4.45 6.95
N ALA A 32 -13.29 3.25 6.41
CA ALA A 32 -14.44 2.45 6.78
C ALA A 32 -14.42 2.05 8.27
N LEU A 33 -13.25 1.69 8.81
CA LEU A 33 -13.09 1.38 10.22
C LEU A 33 -13.26 2.62 11.09
N ALA A 34 -12.64 3.75 10.73
CA ALA A 34 -12.76 5.00 11.49
C ALA A 34 -14.22 5.45 11.58
N ALA A 35 -14.97 5.38 10.47
CA ALA A 35 -16.40 5.68 10.45
C ALA A 35 -17.25 4.69 11.28
N HIS A 36 -16.82 3.44 11.39
CA HIS A 36 -17.58 2.38 12.07
C HIS A 36 -17.32 2.33 13.58
N VAL A 37 -16.05 2.30 14.01
CA VAL A 37 -15.68 2.20 15.44
C VAL A 37 -15.41 3.56 16.11
N GLY A 38 -15.32 4.63 15.32
CA GLY A 38 -14.88 5.96 15.75
C GLY A 38 -13.36 6.12 15.63
N PRO A 39 -12.86 7.26 15.11
CA PRO A 39 -11.43 7.48 14.85
C PRO A 39 -10.56 7.37 16.10
N SER A 40 -11.06 7.83 17.26
CA SER A 40 -10.37 7.73 18.56
C SER A 40 -10.14 6.29 19.03
N ASN A 41 -10.90 5.33 18.49
CA ASN A 41 -10.81 3.92 18.83
C ASN A 41 -10.01 3.13 17.79
N LEU A 42 -9.59 3.76 16.69
CA LEU A 42 -8.78 3.13 15.65
C LEU A 42 -7.31 3.50 15.81
N SER A 43 -6.47 2.49 15.98
CA SER A 43 -5.02 2.61 15.85
C SER A 43 -4.54 1.94 14.57
N VAL A 44 -3.74 2.62 13.76
CA VAL A 44 -3.18 2.10 12.51
C VAL A 44 -1.69 1.85 12.69
N ALA A 45 -1.29 0.58 12.66
CA ALA A 45 0.11 0.15 12.75
C ALA A 45 0.69 -0.12 11.36
N GLY A 46 1.87 0.43 11.09
CA GLY A 46 2.52 0.33 9.78
C GLY A 46 3.90 0.96 9.75
N SER A 47 4.55 0.89 8.59
CA SER A 47 5.82 1.57 8.39
C SER A 47 5.63 3.08 8.49
N GLU A 48 6.53 3.75 9.23
CA GLU A 48 6.46 5.19 9.51
C GLU A 48 6.26 6.05 8.26
N HIS A 49 7.07 5.85 7.22
CA HIS A 49 6.99 6.60 5.97
C HIS A 49 5.68 6.38 5.20
N LEU A 50 5.05 5.20 5.34
CA LEU A 50 3.76 4.94 4.69
C LEU A 50 2.61 5.52 5.50
N LEU A 51 2.67 5.49 6.82
CA LEU A 51 1.66 6.11 7.69
C LEU A 51 1.56 7.62 7.47
N ALA A 52 2.66 8.27 7.06
CA ALA A 52 2.64 9.67 6.67
C ALA A 52 1.74 9.96 5.46
N LEU A 53 1.44 8.96 4.62
CA LEU A 53 0.55 9.11 3.45
C LEU A 53 -0.94 9.11 3.83
N LEU A 54 -1.30 8.76 5.07
CA LEU A 54 -2.70 8.74 5.50
C LEU A 54 -3.17 10.16 5.83
N THR A 55 -3.80 10.81 4.88
CA THR A 55 -4.31 12.18 4.99
C THR A 55 -5.85 12.21 5.06
N GLY A 56 -6.42 13.41 5.20
CA GLY A 56 -7.87 13.62 5.25
C GLY A 56 -8.56 12.84 6.37
N GLY A 57 -9.71 12.23 6.08
CA GLY A 57 -10.50 11.45 7.05
C GLY A 57 -9.80 10.19 7.60
N SER A 58 -8.68 9.78 7.01
CA SER A 58 -7.83 8.68 7.52
C SER A 58 -6.76 9.16 8.51
N ALA A 59 -6.51 10.47 8.61
CA ALA A 59 -5.48 11.04 9.47
C ALA A 59 -5.84 11.05 10.96
N GLU A 60 -7.14 11.01 11.29
CA GLU A 60 -7.64 11.09 12.66
C GLU A 60 -7.36 9.82 13.49
N ALA A 61 -7.05 8.70 12.83
CA ALA A 61 -6.71 7.46 13.51
C ALA A 61 -5.33 7.56 14.17
N ARG A 62 -5.19 6.98 15.36
CA ARG A 62 -3.91 6.95 16.07
C ARG A 62 -2.87 6.15 15.28
N ARG A 63 -1.76 6.78 14.90
CA ARG A 63 -0.67 6.11 14.18
C ARG A 63 0.26 5.38 15.15
N ILE A 64 0.61 4.13 14.83
CA ILE A 64 1.61 3.33 15.56
C ILE A 64 2.73 2.98 14.57
N PRO A 65 3.73 3.88 14.40
CA PRO A 65 4.79 3.68 13.45
C PRO A 65 5.76 2.59 13.91
N HIS A 66 6.42 1.98 12.94
CA HIS A 66 7.59 1.16 13.19
C HIS A 66 8.68 1.46 12.17
N ALA A 67 9.93 1.32 12.61
CA ALA A 67 11.10 1.55 11.76
C ALA A 67 11.11 0.58 10.55
N PRO A 68 11.75 0.96 9.43
CA PRO A 68 11.96 0.07 8.29
C PRO A 68 12.56 -1.28 8.72
N GLY A 69 12.08 -2.38 8.12
CA GLY A 69 12.51 -3.74 8.45
C GLY A 69 11.97 -4.30 9.78
N THR A 70 11.37 -3.46 10.64
CA THR A 70 10.65 -3.91 11.84
C THR A 70 9.16 -4.08 11.54
N ARG A 71 8.37 -4.59 12.50
CA ARG A 71 6.91 -4.84 12.31
C ARG A 71 6.05 -4.43 13.51
N GLY A 72 6.55 -3.51 14.33
CA GLY A 72 5.97 -3.14 15.63
C GLY A 72 6.28 -4.16 16.74
N THR A 73 6.13 -3.72 17.98
CA THR A 73 6.34 -4.56 19.17
C THR A 73 5.01 -4.90 19.83
N ALA A 74 5.03 -5.94 20.67
CA ALA A 74 3.85 -6.31 21.45
C ALA A 74 3.45 -5.20 22.44
N ALA A 75 4.41 -4.40 22.92
CA ALA A 75 4.16 -3.31 23.84
C ALA A 75 3.32 -2.22 23.18
N ASP A 76 3.64 -1.87 21.93
CA ASP A 76 2.92 -0.85 21.16
C ASP A 76 1.47 -1.24 20.88
N TRP A 77 1.18 -2.55 20.84
CA TRP A 77 -0.12 -3.09 20.47
C TRP A 77 -1.01 -3.39 21.68
N ARG A 78 -0.49 -3.29 22.92
CA ARG A 78 -1.28 -3.54 24.14
C ARG A 78 -2.45 -2.56 24.26
N GLY A 79 -3.52 -3.00 24.92
CA GLY A 79 -4.69 -2.18 25.22
C GLY A 79 -5.72 -2.09 24.10
N HIS A 80 -5.58 -2.86 23.03
CA HIS A 80 -6.62 -2.99 21.99
C HIS A 80 -7.47 -4.23 22.25
N ASP A 81 -8.75 -4.14 21.92
CA ASP A 81 -9.71 -5.23 22.08
C ASP A 81 -9.63 -6.19 20.88
N VAL A 82 -9.38 -5.63 19.69
CA VAL A 82 -9.30 -6.37 18.42
C VAL A 82 -8.04 -6.01 17.64
N ALA A 83 -7.37 -7.01 17.08
CA ALA A 83 -6.33 -6.82 16.06
C ALA A 83 -6.83 -7.31 14.70
N LEU A 84 -6.99 -6.38 13.75
CA LEU A 84 -7.32 -6.65 12.35
C LEU A 84 -6.05 -6.60 11.51
N LEU A 85 -5.67 -7.73 10.92
CA LEU A 85 -4.35 -7.92 10.34
C LEU A 85 -4.40 -8.05 8.82
N LEU A 86 -4.14 -6.94 8.11
CA LEU A 86 -4.08 -6.87 6.63
C LEU A 86 -2.75 -7.35 6.05
N THR A 87 -1.85 -7.92 6.87
CA THR A 87 -0.66 -8.61 6.37
C THR A 87 -0.91 -10.10 6.33
N GLY A 88 -0.23 -10.82 5.44
CA GLY A 88 -0.22 -12.28 5.41
C GLY A 88 0.69 -12.94 6.47
N SER A 89 1.36 -12.17 7.33
CA SER A 89 2.54 -12.65 8.06
C SER A 89 2.21 -13.36 9.38
N PHE A 90 2.89 -14.49 9.63
CA PHE A 90 2.84 -15.18 10.92
C PHE A 90 3.26 -14.26 12.07
N ARG A 91 4.33 -13.49 11.87
CA ARG A 91 4.89 -12.57 12.86
C ARG A 91 3.87 -11.53 13.32
N SER A 92 3.05 -10.96 12.44
CA SER A 92 2.01 -10.02 12.86
C SER A 92 0.99 -10.69 13.78
N ALA A 93 0.52 -11.90 13.47
CA ALA A 93 -0.40 -12.61 14.35
C ALA A 93 0.26 -12.95 15.69
N TRP A 94 1.53 -13.35 15.67
CA TRP A 94 2.29 -13.62 16.90
C TRP A 94 2.48 -12.38 17.77
N THR A 95 2.74 -11.21 17.18
CA THR A 95 2.83 -9.95 17.93
C THR A 95 1.49 -9.61 18.60
N ALA A 96 0.36 -9.82 17.90
CA ALA A 96 -0.98 -9.62 18.49
C ALA A 96 -1.25 -10.58 19.67
N VAL A 97 -0.80 -11.84 19.58
CA VAL A 97 -0.85 -12.79 20.71
C VAL A 97 -0.03 -12.29 21.89
N ARG A 98 1.23 -11.88 21.67
CA ARG A 98 2.10 -11.36 22.75
C ARG A 98 1.62 -10.03 23.33
N ALA A 99 0.84 -9.27 22.58
CA ALA A 99 0.20 -8.04 23.05
C ALA A 99 -1.03 -8.32 23.94
N GLY A 100 -1.46 -9.58 24.06
CA GLY A 100 -2.61 -9.96 24.88
C GLY A 100 -3.96 -9.62 24.25
N ILE A 101 -4.01 -9.33 22.94
CA ILE A 101 -5.24 -8.95 22.26
C ILE A 101 -6.12 -10.18 22.08
N GLY A 102 -7.27 -10.21 22.76
CA GLY A 102 -8.15 -11.39 22.85
C GLY A 102 -8.75 -11.81 21.51
N ARG A 103 -9.13 -10.84 20.66
CA ARG A 103 -9.77 -11.08 19.37
C ARG A 103 -8.83 -10.70 18.22
N ARG A 104 -8.48 -11.67 17.37
CA ARG A 104 -7.46 -11.52 16.33
C ARG A 104 -8.02 -11.97 14.99
N VAL A 105 -8.21 -11.01 14.09
CA VAL A 105 -8.90 -11.15 12.80
C VAL A 105 -7.87 -11.09 11.67
N GLY A 106 -7.97 -11.99 10.70
CA GLY A 106 -7.15 -11.94 9.49
C GLY A 106 -7.37 -13.13 8.57
N TRP A 107 -6.63 -13.19 7.46
CA TRP A 107 -6.71 -14.33 6.55
C TRP A 107 -6.11 -15.59 7.18
N ALA A 108 -6.93 -16.63 7.33
CA ALA A 108 -6.55 -17.93 7.85
C ALA A 108 -5.82 -18.75 6.78
N ARG A 109 -4.52 -18.49 6.64
CA ARG A 109 -3.60 -19.26 5.79
C ARG A 109 -2.46 -19.82 6.62
N ASP A 110 -1.94 -20.96 6.21
CA ASP A 110 -0.74 -21.60 6.77
C ASP A 110 -0.81 -21.76 8.31
N ALA A 111 0.33 -21.86 8.98
CA ALA A 111 0.39 -21.99 10.44
C ALA A 111 -0.14 -20.75 11.19
N ARG A 112 -0.27 -19.58 10.52
CA ARG A 112 -0.83 -18.37 11.11
C ARG A 112 -2.28 -18.55 11.55
N ALA A 113 -3.04 -19.41 10.87
CA ALA A 113 -4.44 -19.67 11.22
C ALA A 113 -4.60 -20.09 12.69
N LEU A 114 -3.59 -20.75 13.28
CA LEU A 114 -3.58 -21.17 14.68
C LEU A 114 -3.50 -20.00 15.68
N LEU A 115 -3.04 -18.84 15.23
CA LEU A 115 -2.88 -17.63 16.06
C LEU A 115 -4.08 -16.67 15.94
N LEU A 116 -5.02 -16.93 15.03
CA LEU A 116 -6.20 -16.10 14.82
C LEU A 116 -7.39 -16.68 15.60
N THR A 117 -8.21 -15.82 16.20
CA THR A 117 -9.51 -16.26 16.73
C THR A 117 -10.55 -16.27 15.62
N ASP A 118 -10.47 -15.26 14.75
CA ASP A 118 -11.45 -14.97 13.72
C ASP A 118 -10.75 -15.08 12.37
N GLY A 119 -10.55 -16.32 11.95
CA GLY A 119 -9.85 -16.65 10.72
C GLY A 119 -10.75 -16.56 9.50
N PHE A 120 -10.64 -15.48 8.71
CA PHE A 120 -11.34 -15.38 7.43
C PHE A 120 -10.66 -16.29 6.39
N ARG A 121 -11.41 -17.24 5.84
CA ARG A 121 -10.93 -18.10 4.76
C ARG A 121 -11.31 -17.47 3.42
N PRO A 122 -10.32 -17.10 2.57
CA PRO A 122 -10.61 -16.61 1.23
C PRO A 122 -11.47 -17.60 0.44
N PRO A 123 -12.31 -17.11 -0.49
CA PRO A 123 -13.12 -17.97 -1.34
C PRO A 123 -12.23 -18.94 -2.13
N LEU A 124 -12.70 -20.18 -2.26
CA LEU A 124 -12.04 -21.22 -3.05
C LEU A 124 -12.60 -21.22 -4.46
N GLU A 125 -11.74 -21.45 -5.44
CA GLU A 125 -12.12 -21.76 -6.81
C GLU A 125 -12.91 -23.08 -6.82
N ARG A 126 -14.13 -23.06 -7.37
CA ARG A 126 -14.95 -24.26 -7.55
C ARG A 126 -14.67 -24.83 -8.95
N GLY A 127 -14.06 -26.01 -9.01
CA GLY A 127 -13.85 -26.73 -10.27
C GLY A 127 -12.77 -26.12 -11.17
N ALA A 128 -12.40 -26.87 -12.21
CA ALA A 128 -11.31 -26.53 -13.14
C ALA A 128 -11.67 -25.35 -14.03
N VAL A 129 -11.52 -24.12 -13.54
CA VAL A 129 -11.64 -22.92 -14.37
C VAL A 129 -10.23 -22.44 -14.73
N PRO A 130 -9.93 -22.14 -16.00
CA PRO A 130 -8.56 -21.97 -16.47
C PRO A 130 -8.07 -20.54 -16.22
N LEU A 131 -7.81 -20.18 -14.96
CA LEU A 131 -6.97 -19.04 -14.64
C LEU A 131 -5.54 -19.55 -14.41
N GLY A 132 -4.86 -19.81 -15.53
CA GLY A 132 -3.43 -20.14 -15.55
C GLY A 132 -3.12 -21.56 -16.05
N LEU A 133 -2.58 -21.64 -17.26
CA LEU A 133 -1.83 -22.78 -17.83
C LEU A 133 -2.60 -24.09 -18.10
N GLY A 134 -3.93 -24.17 -17.96
CA GLY A 134 -4.69 -25.38 -18.30
C GLY A 134 -4.37 -26.60 -17.41
N ARG A 135 -3.72 -26.41 -16.25
CA ARG A 135 -3.36 -27.50 -15.34
C ARG A 135 -4.41 -27.66 -14.24
N ALA A 136 -5.26 -28.67 -14.38
CA ALA A 136 -6.17 -29.12 -13.33
C ALA A 136 -5.37 -29.54 -12.09
N GLY A 137 -5.46 -28.75 -11.02
CA GLY A 137 -4.94 -29.12 -9.71
C GLY A 137 -5.91 -30.05 -8.98
N ARG A 138 -5.41 -31.06 -8.27
CA ARG A 138 -6.25 -31.98 -7.46
C ARG A 138 -6.84 -31.36 -6.19
N ARG A 139 -6.44 -30.14 -5.81
CA ARG A 139 -6.85 -29.47 -4.57
C ARG A 139 -7.54 -28.14 -4.87
N PRO A 140 -8.56 -27.74 -4.08
CA PRO A 140 -9.17 -26.41 -4.19
C PRO A 140 -8.09 -25.34 -4.09
N ARG A 141 -8.07 -24.42 -5.05
CA ARG A 141 -7.18 -23.26 -5.05
C ARG A 141 -7.91 -22.08 -4.45
N ILE A 142 -7.16 -21.18 -3.81
CA ILE A 142 -7.72 -19.88 -3.43
C ILE A 142 -8.06 -19.13 -4.71
N LEU A 143 -9.29 -18.63 -4.80
CA LEU A 143 -9.73 -17.81 -5.91
C LEU A 143 -8.91 -16.51 -5.91
N PRO A 144 -8.16 -16.17 -6.98
CA PRO A 144 -7.43 -14.92 -7.05
C PRO A 144 -8.38 -13.73 -6.86
N ARG A 145 -8.00 -12.81 -6.00
CA ARG A 145 -8.75 -11.59 -5.69
C ARG A 145 -7.79 -10.40 -5.76
N PRO A 146 -8.18 -9.28 -6.38
CA PRO A 146 -7.49 -8.01 -6.17
C PRO A 146 -7.39 -7.73 -4.67
N PHE A 147 -6.24 -7.25 -4.22
CA PHE A 147 -5.99 -6.94 -2.82
C PHE A 147 -7.10 -6.08 -2.16
N PRO A 148 -7.57 -4.95 -2.73
CA PRO A 148 -8.63 -4.15 -2.12
C PRO A 148 -9.95 -4.91 -1.96
N ALA A 149 -10.27 -5.82 -2.87
CA ALA A 149 -11.45 -6.68 -2.75
C ALA A 149 -11.28 -7.69 -1.59
N ALA A 150 -10.10 -8.28 -1.45
CA ALA A 150 -9.80 -9.19 -0.35
C ALA A 150 -9.83 -8.51 1.02
N VAL A 151 -9.43 -7.24 1.10
CA VAL A 151 -9.55 -6.39 2.29
C VAL A 151 -11.02 -6.10 2.59
N SER A 152 -11.81 -5.74 1.58
CA SER A 152 -13.25 -5.49 1.73
C SER A 152 -14.00 -6.73 2.22
N ASP A 153 -13.66 -7.91 1.68
CA ASP A 153 -14.21 -9.20 2.13
C ASP A 153 -13.88 -9.47 3.61
N LEU A 154 -12.65 -9.16 4.05
CA LEU A 154 -12.21 -9.34 5.44
C LEU A 154 -12.92 -8.37 6.40
N LEU A 155 -13.13 -7.12 5.98
CA LEU A 155 -13.90 -6.14 6.77
C LEU A 155 -15.37 -6.54 6.85
N GLY A 156 -15.95 -6.99 5.74
CA GLY A 156 -17.33 -7.49 5.70
C GLY A 156 -17.54 -8.71 6.61
N PHE A 157 -16.53 -9.58 6.74
CA PHE A 157 -16.54 -10.70 7.68
C PHE A 157 -16.67 -10.29 9.15
N VAL A 158 -16.30 -9.04 9.50
CA VAL A 158 -16.48 -8.46 10.84
C VAL A 158 -17.54 -7.35 10.86
N GLY A 159 -18.45 -7.33 9.88
CA GLY A 159 -19.59 -6.43 9.84
C GLY A 159 -19.29 -5.00 9.38
N VAL A 160 -18.08 -4.72 8.88
CA VAL A 160 -17.70 -3.39 8.38
C VAL A 160 -17.82 -3.36 6.85
N ARG A 161 -18.59 -2.43 6.31
CA ARG A 161 -18.77 -2.27 4.87
C ARG A 161 -17.87 -1.16 4.33
N VAL A 162 -17.07 -1.48 3.32
CA VAL A 162 -16.33 -0.49 2.54
C VAL A 162 -17.26 0.02 1.43
N LEU A 163 -17.86 1.19 1.62
CA LEU A 163 -18.82 1.77 0.66
C LEU A 163 -18.14 2.40 -0.55
N ASP A 164 -17.01 3.08 -0.33
CA ASP A 164 -16.19 3.67 -1.38
C ASP A 164 -14.83 2.94 -1.42
N PRO A 165 -14.58 2.08 -2.42
CA PRO A 165 -13.34 1.30 -2.50
C PRO A 165 -12.17 2.07 -3.13
N HIS A 166 -12.34 3.34 -3.51
CA HIS A 166 -11.27 4.10 -4.13
C HIS A 166 -10.31 4.64 -3.07
N PRO A 167 -9.01 4.32 -3.15
CA PRO A 167 -8.02 4.85 -2.23
C PRO A 167 -7.81 6.34 -2.48
N ARG A 168 -7.59 7.10 -1.42
CA ARG A 168 -7.32 8.54 -1.47
C ARG A 168 -6.03 8.86 -0.75
N ILE A 169 -5.12 9.54 -1.43
CA ILE A 169 -3.94 10.16 -0.82
C ILE A 169 -4.06 11.64 -1.16
N GLU A 170 -4.48 12.43 -0.18
CA GLU A 170 -4.54 13.88 -0.31
C GLU A 170 -3.14 14.44 -0.05
N VAL A 171 -2.77 15.46 -0.82
CA VAL A 171 -1.49 16.15 -0.66
C VAL A 171 -1.62 17.14 0.49
N GLU A 172 -0.76 17.05 1.49
CA GLU A 172 -0.76 17.99 2.63
C GLU A 172 -0.34 19.40 2.19
N GLU A 173 -0.90 20.39 2.88
CA GLU A 173 -0.57 21.79 2.69
C GLU A 173 0.93 22.00 3.01
N GLY A 174 1.69 22.48 2.01
CA GLY A 174 3.14 22.64 2.10
C GLY A 174 3.94 21.70 1.20
N ILE A 175 3.45 20.50 0.88
CA ILE A 175 4.11 19.61 -0.10
C ILE A 175 4.11 20.27 -1.48
N GLU A 176 3.05 20.98 -1.84
CA GLU A 176 3.00 21.74 -3.10
C GLU A 176 4.03 22.87 -3.16
N VAL A 177 4.35 23.48 -2.01
CA VAL A 177 5.37 24.54 -1.92
C VAL A 177 6.76 23.93 -2.06
N GLU A 178 7.02 22.81 -1.38
CA GLU A 178 8.29 22.09 -1.52
C GLU A 178 8.49 21.56 -2.94
N LEU A 179 7.45 20.98 -3.54
CA LEU A 179 7.49 20.50 -4.91
C LEU A 179 7.73 21.66 -5.89
N ALA A 180 7.05 22.79 -5.71
CA ALA A 180 7.27 23.99 -6.50
C ALA A 180 8.73 24.47 -6.42
N ALA A 181 9.31 24.54 -5.22
CA ALA A 181 10.70 24.95 -5.04
C ALA A 181 11.68 23.95 -5.68
N ARG A 182 11.42 22.64 -5.58
CA ARG A 182 12.21 21.60 -6.25
C ARG A 182 12.12 21.75 -7.78
N LEU A 183 10.93 21.95 -8.34
CA LEU A 183 10.72 22.14 -9.78
C LEU A 183 11.38 23.44 -10.29
N GLU A 184 11.26 24.54 -9.55
CA GLU A 184 11.92 25.82 -9.87
C GLU A 184 13.44 25.69 -9.86
N GLY A 185 14.02 24.98 -8.88
CA GLY A 185 15.45 24.68 -8.83
C GLY A 185 15.95 23.86 -10.02
N LEU A 186 15.04 23.20 -10.73
CA LEU A 186 15.31 22.45 -11.95
C LEU A 186 14.97 23.24 -13.23
N GLY A 187 14.59 24.51 -13.10
CA GLY A 187 14.26 25.39 -14.22
C GLY A 187 12.84 25.20 -14.78
N LEU A 188 11.93 24.57 -14.03
CA LEU A 188 10.51 24.48 -14.39
C LEU A 188 9.70 25.52 -13.62
N ALA A 189 8.97 26.37 -14.34
CA ALA A 189 8.03 27.27 -13.70
C ALA A 189 6.87 26.48 -13.06
N ARG A 190 6.31 26.98 -11.95
CA ARG A 190 5.24 26.29 -11.18
C ARG A 190 4.03 25.85 -12.01
N THR A 191 3.68 26.62 -13.05
CA THR A 191 2.52 26.36 -13.91
C THR A 191 2.90 25.68 -15.22
N GLN A 192 4.19 25.42 -15.45
CA GLN A 192 4.66 24.79 -16.67
C GLN A 192 4.30 23.30 -16.65
N PRO A 193 3.59 22.79 -17.67
CA PRO A 193 3.34 21.36 -17.76
C PRO A 193 4.64 20.61 -18.01
N PHE A 194 4.76 19.41 -17.45
CA PHE A 194 5.90 18.53 -17.61
C PHE A 194 5.46 17.06 -17.65
N LEU A 195 6.30 16.21 -18.24
CA LEU A 195 6.14 14.76 -18.19
C LEU A 195 6.84 14.22 -16.93
N ALA A 196 6.08 13.62 -16.01
CA ALA A 196 6.65 12.84 -14.92
C ALA A 196 6.84 11.39 -15.36
N ALA A 197 8.07 10.88 -15.33
CA ALA A 197 8.39 9.51 -15.71
C ALA A 197 9.01 8.75 -14.53
N ASN A 198 8.26 7.82 -13.95
CA ASN A 198 8.82 6.90 -12.96
C ASN A 198 9.59 5.79 -13.67
N VAL A 199 10.91 5.91 -13.63
CA VAL A 199 11.85 4.98 -14.27
C VAL A 199 12.50 4.03 -13.27
N GLY A 200 12.12 4.14 -12.00
CA GLY A 200 12.65 3.33 -10.91
C GLY A 200 12.36 1.85 -11.11
N SER A 201 13.40 1.04 -10.92
CA SER A 201 13.26 -0.40 -10.80
C SER A 201 14.38 -0.94 -9.92
N ARG A 202 14.02 -1.82 -8.99
CA ARG A 202 15.01 -2.57 -8.21
C ARG A 202 16.06 -3.23 -9.13
N PRO A 203 17.35 -3.20 -8.75
CA PRO A 203 18.41 -3.88 -9.50
C PRO A 203 18.08 -5.36 -9.72
N GLY A 204 18.18 -5.82 -10.97
CA GLY A 204 17.88 -7.21 -11.36
C GLY A 204 16.39 -7.57 -11.38
N SER A 205 15.47 -6.61 -11.23
CA SER A 205 14.04 -6.87 -11.30
C SER A 205 13.61 -7.25 -12.72
N ALA A 206 12.97 -8.41 -12.88
CA ALA A 206 12.32 -8.81 -14.13
C ALA A 206 11.12 -7.93 -14.52
N LYS A 207 10.66 -7.05 -13.62
CA LYS A 207 9.57 -6.09 -13.86
C LYS A 207 10.07 -4.72 -14.31
N GLY A 208 11.39 -4.51 -14.31
CA GLY A 208 11.98 -3.27 -14.79
C GLY A 208 11.84 -3.16 -16.30
N TYR A 209 11.37 -2.01 -16.78
CA TYR A 209 11.36 -1.74 -18.21
C TYR A 209 12.77 -1.32 -18.66
N PRO A 210 13.30 -1.84 -19.79
CA PRO A 210 14.67 -1.57 -20.20
C PRO A 210 14.97 -0.07 -20.32
N HIS A 211 16.10 0.38 -19.78
CA HIS A 211 16.44 1.82 -19.72
C HIS A 211 16.45 2.49 -21.11
N GLY A 212 17.01 1.82 -22.12
CA GLY A 212 17.00 2.33 -23.51
C GLY A 212 15.62 2.32 -24.17
N SER A 213 14.66 1.55 -23.67
CA SER A 213 13.26 1.60 -24.12
C SER A 213 12.51 2.75 -23.43
N PHE A 214 12.77 2.99 -22.13
CA PHE A 214 12.29 4.20 -21.44
C PHE A 214 12.76 5.47 -22.13
N ALA A 215 14.06 5.59 -22.42
CA ALA A 215 14.62 6.76 -23.09
C ALA A 215 13.93 7.03 -24.44
N ARG A 216 13.78 6.00 -25.29
CA ARG A 216 13.08 6.11 -26.58
C ARG A 216 11.61 6.51 -26.44
N ALA A 217 10.90 5.98 -25.44
CA ALA A 217 9.52 6.35 -25.18
C ALA A 217 9.40 7.82 -24.73
N ILE A 218 10.29 8.24 -23.82
CA ILE A 218 10.36 9.63 -23.33
C ILE A 218 10.68 10.60 -24.46
N GLU A 219 11.67 10.29 -25.30
CA GLU A 219 12.04 11.13 -26.45
C GLU A 219 10.88 11.29 -27.43
N ARG A 220 10.14 10.21 -27.69
CA ARG A 220 8.95 10.29 -28.54
C ARG A 220 7.89 11.21 -27.96
N VAL A 221 7.58 11.08 -26.67
CA VAL A 221 6.61 11.96 -26.00
C VAL A 221 7.12 13.40 -25.99
N ARG A 222 8.41 13.64 -25.74
CA ARG A 222 9.03 14.98 -25.80
C ARG A 222 8.92 15.58 -27.20
N ALA A 223 9.17 14.81 -28.25
CA ALA A 223 9.08 15.27 -29.64
C ALA A 223 7.64 15.63 -30.03
N GLU A 224 6.66 14.87 -29.54
CA GLU A 224 5.23 15.10 -29.83
C GLU A 224 4.62 16.25 -29.01
N THR A 225 5.10 16.47 -27.78
CA THR A 225 4.46 17.39 -26.82
C THR A 225 5.27 18.65 -26.51
N GLY A 226 6.58 18.65 -26.75
CA GLY A 226 7.50 19.71 -26.34
C GLY A 226 7.70 19.83 -24.82
N LEU A 227 7.15 18.90 -24.02
CA LEU A 227 7.22 18.97 -22.57
C LEU A 227 8.63 18.68 -22.06
N ALA A 228 9.01 19.37 -20.98
CA ALA A 228 10.15 18.97 -20.18
C ALA A 228 9.85 17.66 -19.44
N THR A 229 10.87 16.88 -19.14
CA THR A 229 10.70 15.59 -18.45
C THR A 229 11.38 15.61 -17.09
N VAL A 230 10.62 15.21 -16.07
CA VAL A 230 11.08 14.95 -14.70
C VAL A 230 11.19 13.43 -14.52
N LEU A 231 12.40 12.93 -14.29
CA LEU A 231 12.64 11.53 -13.96
C LEU A 231 12.50 11.32 -12.45
N VAL A 232 11.67 10.35 -12.06
CA VAL A 232 11.46 10.00 -10.64
C VAL A 232 11.78 8.52 -10.42
N ALA A 233 12.26 8.18 -9.22
CA ALA A 233 12.51 6.81 -8.80
C ALA A 233 12.41 6.72 -7.27
N GLY A 234 12.27 5.51 -6.71
CA GLY A 234 12.31 5.33 -5.27
C GLY A 234 13.74 5.33 -4.71
N PRO A 235 13.90 5.41 -3.37
CA PRO A 235 15.20 5.25 -2.72
C PRO A 235 15.86 3.91 -3.08
N GLY A 236 17.12 3.95 -3.50
CA GLY A 236 17.88 2.78 -3.97
C GLY A 236 17.68 2.42 -5.44
N GLU A 237 16.92 3.23 -6.19
CA GLU A 237 16.68 3.05 -7.63
C GLU A 237 17.32 4.18 -8.48
N GLU A 238 18.24 4.95 -7.89
CA GLU A 238 18.89 6.11 -8.52
C GLU A 238 19.74 5.73 -9.74
N GLU A 239 20.21 4.47 -9.80
CA GLU A 239 20.91 3.95 -10.97
C GLU A 239 20.00 3.90 -12.21
N SER A 240 18.72 3.55 -12.05
CA SER A 240 17.78 3.55 -13.18
C SER A 240 17.58 4.95 -13.75
N VAL A 241 17.55 5.98 -12.90
CA VAL A 241 17.48 7.39 -13.34
C VAL A 241 18.72 7.73 -14.16
N ARG A 242 19.92 7.48 -13.61
CA ARG A 242 21.20 7.75 -14.30
C ARG A 242 21.31 7.04 -15.65
N GLU A 243 20.89 5.78 -15.72
CA GLU A 243 20.95 5.00 -16.94
C GLU A 243 19.96 5.49 -18.01
N VAL A 244 18.74 5.88 -17.62
CA VAL A 244 17.79 6.45 -18.58
C VAL A 244 18.29 7.82 -19.05
N GLU A 245 18.74 8.67 -18.12
CA GLU A 245 19.25 10.01 -18.41
C GLU A 245 20.41 10.00 -19.39
N ALA A 246 21.41 9.12 -19.18
CA ALA A 246 22.57 8.99 -20.07
C ALA A 246 22.23 8.59 -21.52
N ARG A 247 20.99 8.14 -21.76
CA ARG A 247 20.48 7.72 -23.08
C ARG A 247 19.50 8.73 -23.68
N LEU A 248 19.15 9.80 -22.97
CA LEU A 248 18.29 10.85 -23.49
C LEU A 248 19.11 11.82 -24.35
N GLY A 249 18.58 12.15 -25.52
CA GLY A 249 19.09 13.25 -26.34
C GLY A 249 18.92 14.63 -25.68
N PRO A 250 19.61 15.66 -26.21
CA PRO A 250 19.63 17.00 -25.65
C PRO A 250 18.23 17.62 -25.48
N GLY A 251 18.10 18.49 -24.48
CA GLY A 251 16.91 19.30 -24.19
C GLY A 251 16.64 19.39 -22.68
N PRO A 252 15.47 19.88 -22.25
CA PRO A 252 15.19 20.12 -20.83
C PRO A 252 15.00 18.79 -20.10
N ALA A 253 16.12 18.18 -19.69
CA ALA A 253 16.17 17.05 -18.78
C ALA A 253 16.27 17.63 -17.37
N VAL A 254 15.21 17.43 -16.60
CA VAL A 254 15.16 17.88 -15.21
C VAL A 254 15.51 16.69 -14.33
N ILE A 255 16.65 16.81 -13.67
CA ILE A 255 17.34 15.73 -12.95
C ILE A 255 16.95 15.77 -11.48
N GLY A 256 16.28 14.70 -11.04
CA GLY A 256 16.08 14.37 -9.63
C GLY A 256 14.65 14.59 -9.13
N ALA A 257 14.02 13.52 -8.69
CA ALA A 257 13.15 13.59 -7.53
C ALA A 257 13.54 12.43 -6.60
N VAL A 258 14.12 12.79 -5.46
CA VAL A 258 14.28 11.89 -4.29
C VAL A 258 12.90 11.59 -3.74
#